data_AF-A0A7L5JSA1-F1
#
_entry.id   AF-A0A7L5JSA1-F1
#
_cell.length_a   1.000
_cell.length_b   1.000
_cell.length_c   1.000
_cell.angle_alpha   90.00
_cell.angle_beta   90.00
_cell.angle_gamma   90.00
#
_symmetry.space_group_name_H-M   'P 1'
#
loop_
_entity.id
_entity.type
_entity.pdbx_description
1 polymer ?
#
loop_
_entity_poly.entity_id
_entity_poly.type
_entity_poly.pdbx_seq_one_letter_code
_entity_poly.pdbx_strand_id
1 'polypeptide(L)'
;MIDIEIILQNLLDYYDLDTLSQLADKLDVTQPTISKWKSRGSITPIKKKCKDLGIYDDIFKEKKKTHCFGFDTSLMDIKLNLRAECQKYGIQITTLKNKRLLYLLEHIALEAEVNKQTQDLEKDLIDLFFKYYPLLNKDLFPIKDVLDSFEKES
;
A
#
# COMPACT_ATOMS: atom_id res chain seq x y z
N MET A 1 -19.35 -1.51 10.89
CA MET A 1 -20.37 -1.28 9.86
C MET A 1 -19.63 -0.84 8.60
N ILE A 2 -19.73 -1.58 7.49
CA ILE A 2 -19.02 -1.21 6.26
C ILE A 2 -19.75 -0.02 5.62
N ASP A 3 -19.04 1.06 5.34
CA ASP A 3 -19.58 2.25 4.70
C ASP A 3 -19.98 1.95 3.25
N ILE A 4 -21.07 2.55 2.76
CA ILE A 4 -21.47 2.45 1.36
C ILE A 4 -20.38 3.00 0.42
N GLU A 5 -19.62 4.00 0.86
CA GLU A 5 -18.50 4.53 0.06
C GLU A 5 -17.41 3.48 -0.14
N ILE A 6 -17.09 2.70 0.90
CA ILE A 6 -16.12 1.60 0.83
C ILE A 6 -16.64 0.52 -0.13
N ILE A 7 -17.93 0.18 -0.05
CA ILE A 7 -18.53 -0.84 -0.93
C ILE A 7 -18.48 -0.39 -2.40
N LEU A 8 -18.82 0.86 -2.69
CA LEU A 8 -18.75 1.40 -4.04
C LEU A 8 -17.31 1.45 -4.56
N GLN A 9 -16.34 1.80 -3.70
CA GLN A 9 -14.93 1.78 -4.07
C GLN A 9 -14.43 0.36 -4.35
N ASN A 10 -14.79 -0.62 -3.52
CA ASN A 10 -14.45 -2.03 -3.74
C ASN A 10 -15.00 -2.54 -5.08
N LEU A 11 -16.21 -2.11 -5.47
CA LEU A 11 -16.82 -2.47 -6.74
C LEU A 11 -16.11 -1.81 -7.93
N LEU A 12 -15.69 -0.56 -7.81
CA LEU A 12 -14.88 0.12 -8.84
C LEU A 12 -13.53 -0.59 -9.02
N ASP A 13 -12.85 -0.89 -7.91
CA ASP A 13 -11.56 -1.59 -7.91
C ASP A 13 -11.69 -3.02 -8.48
N TYR A 14 -12.75 -3.76 -8.15
CA TYR A 14 -12.99 -5.12 -8.65
C TYR A 14 -13.14 -5.17 -10.18
N TYR A 15 -13.76 -4.15 -10.77
CA TYR A 15 -14.00 -4.06 -12.21
C TYR A 15 -12.98 -3.20 -12.97
N ASP A 16 -11.97 -2.65 -12.29
CA ASP A 16 -10.99 -1.71 -12.85
C ASP A 16 -11.67 -0.51 -13.52
N LEU A 17 -12.56 0.16 -12.78
CA LEU A 17 -13.36 1.29 -13.25
C LEU A 17 -13.01 2.59 -12.52
N ASP A 18 -13.02 3.70 -13.24
CA ASP A 18 -12.68 5.02 -12.69
C ASP A 18 -13.92 5.81 -12.21
N THR A 19 -15.12 5.46 -12.68
CA THR A 19 -16.32 6.28 -12.47
C THR A 19 -17.56 5.47 -12.07
N LEU A 20 -18.45 6.11 -11.29
CA LEU A 20 -19.75 5.53 -10.93
C LEU A 20 -20.68 5.32 -12.13
N SER A 21 -20.47 6.04 -13.23
CA SER A 21 -21.23 5.82 -14.47
C SER A 21 -20.88 4.47 -15.08
N GLN A 22 -19.58 4.17 -15.21
CA GLN A 22 -19.12 2.87 -15.70
C GLN A 22 -19.55 1.73 -14.77
N LEU A 23 -19.56 1.98 -13.45
CA LEU A 23 -20.09 0.99 -12.50
C LEU A 23 -21.59 0.74 -12.70
N ALA A 24 -22.35 1.79 -13.00
CA ALA A 24 -23.78 1.67 -13.31
C ALA A 24 -24.01 0.78 -14.52
N ASP A 25 -23.25 1.00 -15.59
CA ASP A 25 -23.28 0.18 -16.79
C ASP A 25 -22.92 -1.28 -16.48
N LYS A 26 -21.87 -1.50 -15.68
CA LYS A 26 -21.42 -2.84 -15.31
C LYS A 26 -22.42 -3.59 -14.42
N LEU A 27 -23.08 -2.86 -13.53
CA LEU A 27 -24.13 -3.37 -12.67
C LEU A 27 -25.49 -3.41 -13.39
N ASP A 28 -25.61 -3.03 -14.66
CA ASP A 28 -26.90 -2.98 -15.36
C ASP A 28 -27.97 -2.20 -14.55
N VAL A 29 -27.58 -1.01 -14.09
CA VAL A 29 -28.44 -0.04 -13.39
C VAL A 29 -28.15 1.36 -13.89
N THR A 30 -29.03 2.32 -13.58
CA THR A 30 -28.77 3.72 -13.94
C THR A 30 -27.86 4.40 -12.91
N GLN A 31 -27.01 5.33 -13.35
CA GLN A 31 -26.17 6.13 -12.45
C GLN A 31 -26.98 6.85 -11.36
N PRO A 32 -28.17 7.44 -11.63
CA PRO A 32 -29.05 7.97 -10.59
C PRO A 32 -29.43 6.96 -9.51
N THR A 33 -29.59 5.68 -9.87
CA THR A 33 -29.88 4.60 -8.92
C THR A 33 -28.71 4.41 -7.95
N ILE A 34 -27.46 4.40 -8.44
CA ILE A 34 -26.26 4.33 -7.59
C ILE A 34 -26.14 5.56 -6.69
N SER A 35 -26.34 6.76 -7.23
CA SER A 35 -26.33 8.01 -6.45
C SER A 35 -27.39 8.00 -5.33
N LYS A 36 -28.56 7.42 -5.61
CA LYS A 36 -29.65 7.27 -4.62
C LYS A 36 -29.32 6.23 -3.55
N TRP A 37 -28.62 5.15 -3.90
CA TRP A 37 -28.12 4.20 -2.90
C TRP A 37 -27.11 4.88 -2.00
N LYS A 38 -26.13 5.58 -2.58
CA LYS A 38 -25.09 6.33 -1.87
C LYS A 38 -25.68 7.33 -0.88
N SER A 39 -26.56 8.23 -1.34
CA SER A 39 -27.14 9.28 -0.48
C SER A 39 -27.99 8.75 0.67
N ARG A 40 -28.57 7.56 0.52
CA ARG A 40 -29.41 6.91 1.53
C ARG A 40 -28.66 5.86 2.37
N GLY A 41 -27.36 5.66 2.16
CA GLY A 41 -26.61 4.57 2.80
C GLY A 41 -27.19 3.18 2.55
N SER A 42 -27.89 2.98 1.41
CA SER A 42 -28.64 1.76 1.13
C SER A 42 -27.74 0.65 0.60
N ILE A 43 -27.26 -0.20 1.52
CA ILE A 43 -26.36 -1.32 1.19
C ILE A 43 -27.11 -2.56 0.68
N THR A 44 -28.34 -2.80 1.16
CA THR A 44 -29.13 -3.99 0.82
C THR A 44 -29.33 -4.20 -0.70
N PRO A 45 -29.65 -3.15 -1.50
CA PRO A 45 -29.75 -3.30 -2.95
C PRO A 45 -28.43 -3.71 -3.60
N ILE A 46 -27.31 -3.17 -3.14
CA ILE A 46 -25.97 -3.49 -3.65
C ILE A 46 -25.62 -4.94 -3.36
N LYS A 47 -25.88 -5.40 -2.13
CA LYS A 47 -25.71 -6.81 -1.75
C LYS A 47 -26.50 -7.75 -2.64
N LYS A 48 -27.76 -7.43 -2.92
CA LYS A 48 -28.59 -8.24 -3.82
C LYS A 48 -27.98 -8.30 -5.22
N LYS A 49 -27.58 -7.15 -5.77
CA LYS A 49 -26.97 -7.11 -7.11
C LYS A 49 -25.64 -7.87 -7.18
N CYS A 50 -24.83 -7.81 -6.14
CA CYS A 50 -23.59 -8.58 -6.05
C CYS A 50 -23.85 -10.09 -5.98
N LYS A 51 -24.95 -10.54 -5.35
CA LYS A 51 -25.37 -11.95 -5.38
C LYS A 51 -25.81 -12.38 -6.78
N ASP A 52 -26.59 -11.53 -7.45
CA ASP A 52 -27.07 -11.81 -8.81
C ASP A 52 -25.91 -11.94 -9.81
N LEU A 53 -24.82 -11.19 -9.58
CA LEU A 53 -23.59 -11.22 -10.38
C LEU A 53 -22.58 -12.28 -9.93
N GLY A 54 -22.84 -13.01 -8.82
CA GLY A 54 -21.92 -14.00 -8.28
C GLY A 54 -20.67 -13.44 -7.58
N ILE A 55 -20.55 -12.12 -7.43
CA ILE A 55 -19.39 -11.43 -6.83
C ILE A 55 -19.56 -11.11 -5.35
N TYR A 56 -20.66 -11.55 -4.74
CA TYR A 56 -21.00 -11.20 -3.35
C TYR A 56 -19.85 -11.50 -2.39
N ASP A 57 -19.25 -12.67 -2.53
CA ASP A 57 -18.14 -13.07 -1.66
C ASP A 57 -16.89 -12.22 -1.92
N ASP A 58 -16.58 -11.85 -3.15
CA ASP A 58 -15.41 -11.02 -3.46
C ASP A 58 -15.52 -9.60 -2.91
N ILE A 59 -16.75 -9.07 -2.82
CA ILE A 59 -17.04 -7.71 -2.36
C ILE A 59 -17.32 -7.64 -0.85
N PHE A 60 -18.01 -8.64 -0.29
CA PHE A 60 -18.54 -8.59 1.07
C PHE A 60 -17.98 -9.66 2.02
N LYS A 61 -17.33 -10.72 1.53
CA LYS A 61 -16.66 -11.65 2.43
C LYS A 61 -15.46 -10.93 3.00
N GLU A 62 -15.39 -10.83 4.31
CA GLU A 62 -14.12 -10.55 4.98
C GLU A 62 -13.12 -11.58 4.45
N LYS A 63 -12.16 -11.13 3.64
CA LYS A 63 -11.02 -11.97 3.31
C LYS A 63 -10.41 -12.33 4.65
N LYS A 64 -10.61 -13.58 5.10
CA LYS A 64 -9.75 -14.17 6.12
C LYS A 64 -8.37 -14.03 5.55
N LYS A 65 -7.62 -13.06 6.05
CA LYS A 65 -6.26 -12.79 5.63
C LYS A 65 -5.52 -14.10 5.88
N THR A 66 -5.30 -14.87 4.82
CA THR A 66 -4.24 -15.87 4.86
C THR A 66 -2.99 -15.08 5.17
N HIS A 67 -2.39 -15.45 6.30
CA HIS A 67 -1.30 -14.76 6.96
C HIS A 67 -0.12 -14.62 5.98
N CYS A 68 -0.08 -13.53 5.24
CA CYS A 68 1.16 -13.00 4.68
C CYS A 68 1.77 -12.18 5.83
N PHE A 69 2.94 -12.57 6.30
CA PHE A 69 3.62 -11.87 7.39
C PHE A 69 3.97 -10.44 6.95
N GLY A 70 3.39 -9.44 7.61
CA GLY A 70 3.94 -8.08 7.72
C GLY A 70 3.44 -7.05 6.70
N PHE A 71 2.18 -6.61 6.85
CA PHE A 71 1.71 -5.21 6.90
C PHE A 71 0.25 -5.15 6.42
N ASP A 72 -0.65 -4.99 7.38
CA ASP A 72 -2.05 -4.65 7.12
C ASP A 72 -2.17 -3.15 6.86
N THR A 73 -1.70 -2.71 5.71
CA THR A 73 -1.98 -1.37 5.22
C THR A 73 -2.97 -1.54 4.09
N SER A 74 -4.20 -1.07 4.29
CA SER A 74 -5.24 -1.16 3.26
C SER A 74 -4.69 -0.58 1.96
N LEU A 75 -5.10 -1.09 0.79
CA LEU A 75 -4.79 -0.44 -0.49
C LEU A 75 -5.11 1.07 -0.46
N MET A 76 -6.11 1.45 0.34
CA MET A 76 -6.47 2.84 0.61
C MET A 76 -5.38 3.61 1.36
N ASP A 77 -4.78 3.00 2.39
CA ASP A 77 -3.71 3.61 3.19
C ASP A 77 -2.43 3.77 2.35
N ILE A 78 -2.13 2.78 1.51
CA ILE A 78 -1.03 2.86 0.53
C ILE A 78 -1.28 4.01 -0.45
N LYS A 79 -2.48 4.09 -1.04
CA LYS A 79 -2.85 5.18 -1.96
C LYS A 79 -2.82 6.56 -1.28
N LEU A 80 -3.22 6.67 -0.02
CA LEU A 80 -3.19 7.91 0.76
C LEU A 80 -1.76 8.36 1.08
N ASN A 81 -0.90 7.44 1.54
CA ASN A 81 0.50 7.75 1.81
C ASN A 81 1.24 8.16 0.54
N LEU A 82 1.04 7.45 -0.56
CA LEU A 82 1.59 7.82 -1.87
C LEU A 82 1.12 9.22 -2.31
N ARG A 83 -0.16 9.55 -2.12
CA ARG A 83 -0.67 10.90 -2.43
C ARG A 83 0.00 11.99 -1.62
N ALA A 84 0.15 11.78 -0.31
CA ALA A 84 0.79 12.74 0.57
C ALA A 84 2.26 12.97 0.22
N GLU A 85 3.01 11.89 -0.04
CA GLU A 85 4.40 11.93 -0.48
C GLU A 85 4.55 12.63 -1.84
N CYS A 86 3.75 12.27 -2.85
CA CYS A 86 3.80 12.93 -4.15
C CYS A 86 3.49 14.42 -4.06
N GLN A 87 2.55 14.84 -3.21
CA GLN A 87 2.23 16.25 -3.01
C GLN A 87 3.38 17.02 -2.33
N LYS A 88 4.04 16.42 -1.35
CA LYS A 88 5.20 16.99 -0.65
C LYS A 88 6.36 17.33 -1.60
N TYR A 89 6.57 16.48 -2.61
CA TYR A 89 7.66 16.65 -3.59
C TYR A 89 7.19 17.24 -4.94
N GLY A 90 5.94 17.68 -5.04
CA GLY A 90 5.41 18.31 -6.27
C GLY A 90 5.29 17.36 -7.46
N ILE A 91 5.16 16.06 -7.22
CA ILE A 91 5.07 15.02 -8.23
C ILE A 91 3.62 14.91 -8.70
N GLN A 92 3.38 15.07 -10.01
CA GLN A 92 2.05 14.83 -10.58
C GLN A 92 1.75 13.34 -10.66
N ILE A 93 0.72 12.90 -9.95
CA ILE A 93 0.20 11.53 -10.06
C ILE A 93 -0.60 11.45 -11.36
N THR A 94 0.01 10.88 -12.39
CA THR A 94 -0.68 10.49 -13.61
C THR A 94 -0.94 9.00 -13.59
N THR A 95 -2.04 8.55 -14.19
CA THR A 95 -2.36 7.13 -14.31
C THR A 95 -1.27 6.42 -15.10
N LEU A 96 -0.36 5.73 -14.41
CA LEU A 96 0.79 5.08 -15.03
C LEU A 96 0.35 3.79 -15.73
N LYS A 97 -0.13 3.91 -16.97
CA LYS A 97 -0.60 2.74 -17.76
C LYS A 97 0.51 1.76 -18.15
N ASN A 98 1.78 2.17 -17.98
CA ASN A 98 2.93 1.35 -18.35
C ASN A 98 3.29 0.37 -17.24
N LYS A 99 2.90 -0.90 -17.41
CA LYS A 99 3.15 -2.00 -16.46
C LYS A 99 4.63 -2.20 -16.11
N ARG A 100 5.57 -1.93 -17.03
CA ARG A 100 7.01 -2.04 -16.75
C ARG A 100 7.48 -1.00 -15.76
N LEU A 101 7.01 0.24 -15.90
CA LEU A 101 7.35 1.31 -14.96
C LEU A 101 6.73 1.05 -13.57
N LEU A 102 5.53 0.49 -13.52
CA LEU A 102 4.89 0.10 -12.26
C LEU A 102 5.70 -0.97 -11.52
N TYR A 103 6.14 -2.03 -12.22
CA TYR A 103 6.98 -3.08 -11.66
C TYR A 103 8.32 -2.55 -11.12
N LEU A 104 8.94 -1.62 -11.85
CA LEU A 104 10.19 -0.99 -11.41
C LEU A 104 10.00 -0.14 -10.14
N LEU A 105 8.89 0.60 -10.04
CA LEU A 105 8.58 1.38 -8.84
C LEU A 105 8.33 0.47 -7.62
N GLU A 106 7.62 -0.63 -7.81
CA GLU A 106 7.40 -1.64 -6.77
C GLU A 106 8.72 -2.27 -6.32
N HIS A 107 9.60 -2.62 -7.26
CA HIS A 107 10.94 -3.15 -6.96
C HIS A 107 11.80 -2.15 -6.18
N ILE A 108 11.82 -0.89 -6.60
CA ILE A 108 12.58 0.18 -5.91
C ILE A 108 12.05 0.40 -4.49
N ALA A 109 10.73 0.34 -4.28
CA ALA A 109 10.13 0.48 -2.96
C ALA A 109 10.51 -0.69 -2.02
N LEU A 110 10.51 -1.92 -2.55
CA LEU A 110 10.95 -3.11 -1.81
C LEU A 110 12.43 -3.02 -1.44
N GLU A 111 13.30 -2.63 -2.38
CA GLU A 111 14.73 -2.45 -2.13
C GLU A 111 14.99 -1.36 -1.08
N ALA A 112 14.26 -0.24 -1.13
CA ALA A 112 14.39 0.83 -0.15
C ALA A 112 14.03 0.36 1.27
N GLU A 113 13.00 -0.47 1.42
CA GLU A 113 12.60 -1.01 2.72
C GLU A 113 13.61 -2.03 3.27
N VAL A 114 14.13 -2.92 2.41
CA VAL A 114 15.20 -3.86 2.78
C VAL A 114 16.47 -3.11 3.20
N ASN A 115 16.83 -2.05 2.49
CA ASN A 115 17.96 -1.20 2.84
C ASN A 115 17.76 -0.51 4.19
N LYS A 116 16.54 -0.03 4.49
CA LYS A 116 16.22 0.57 5.78
C LYS A 116 16.40 -0.44 6.94
N GLN A 117 15.92 -1.68 6.78
CA GLN A 117 16.14 -2.73 7.78
C GLN A 117 17.64 -3.04 7.99
N THR A 118 18.43 -2.97 6.92
CA THR A 118 19.88 -3.15 6.99
C THR A 118 20.56 -2.01 7.78
N GLN A 119 20.14 -0.76 7.54
CA GLN A 119 20.61 0.41 8.29
C GLN A 119 20.19 0.37 9.78
N ASP A 120 18.96 -0.07 10.06
CA ASP A 120 18.47 -0.24 11.43
C ASP A 120 19.28 -1.32 12.16
N LEU A 121 19.58 -2.45 11.50
CA LEU A 121 20.44 -3.49 12.06
C LEU A 121 21.87 -3.00 12.29
N GLU A 122 22.44 -2.27 11.34
CA GLU A 122 23.77 -1.65 11.48
C GLU A 122 23.81 -0.74 12.71
N LYS A 123 22.78 0.10 12.90
CA LYS A 123 22.63 0.96 14.06
C LYS A 123 22.50 0.17 15.36
N ASP A 124 21.69 -0.89 15.38
CA ASP A 124 21.51 -1.75 16.54
C ASP A 124 22.82 -2.45 16.93
N LEU A 125 23.62 -2.89 15.95
CA LEU A 125 24.93 -3.47 16.18
C LEU A 125 25.93 -2.44 16.73
N ILE A 126 25.92 -1.22 16.21
CA ILE A 126 26.73 -0.11 16.74
C ILE A 126 26.35 0.17 18.20
N ASP A 127 25.06 0.30 18.48
CA ASP A 127 24.58 0.59 19.83
C ASP A 127 24.91 -0.58 20.80
N LEU A 128 24.83 -1.83 20.33
CA LEU A 128 25.27 -3.01 21.09
C LEU A 128 26.79 -2.99 21.35
N PHE A 129 27.60 -2.67 20.34
CA PHE A 129 29.05 -2.59 20.48
C PHE A 129 29.45 -1.55 21.53
N PHE A 130 28.89 -0.34 21.46
CA PHE A 130 29.19 0.72 22.43
C PHE A 130 28.63 0.45 23.84
N LYS A 131 27.57 -0.36 23.96
CA LYS A 131 27.07 -0.83 25.26
C LYS A 131 28.11 -1.68 26.01
N TYR A 132 28.88 -2.50 25.30
CA TYR A 132 29.90 -3.36 25.91
C TYR A 132 31.28 -2.70 25.99
N TYR A 133 31.55 -1.67 25.18
CA TYR A 133 32.81 -0.91 25.18
C TYR A 133 32.58 0.60 25.37
N PRO A 134 32.10 1.05 26.54
CA PRO A 134 31.63 2.43 26.77
C PRO A 134 32.73 3.50 26.78
N LEU A 135 34.01 3.10 26.82
CA LEU A 135 35.16 4.01 26.77
C LEU A 135 35.59 4.35 25.33
N LEU A 136 35.02 3.68 24.31
CA LEU A 136 35.26 4.00 22.91
C LEU A 136 34.36 5.16 22.48
N ASN A 137 34.94 6.15 21.78
CA ASN A 137 34.22 7.34 21.34
C ASN A 137 33.41 7.04 20.07
N LYS A 138 32.09 7.30 20.12
CA LYS A 138 31.14 7.12 19.02
C LYS A 138 31.46 8.03 17.81
N ASP A 139 32.07 9.18 18.06
CA ASP A 139 32.43 10.17 17.04
C ASP A 139 33.72 9.81 16.27
N LEU A 140 34.47 8.81 16.73
CA LEU A 140 35.71 8.34 16.09
C LEU A 140 35.51 7.14 15.16
N PHE A 141 34.25 6.74 14.92
CA PHE A 141 33.90 5.57 14.13
C PHE A 141 33.27 5.97 12.78
N PRO A 142 34.04 6.45 11.79
CA PRO A 142 33.58 6.43 10.41
C PRO A 142 33.66 4.97 9.94
N ILE A 143 32.52 4.29 9.89
CA ILE A 143 32.36 2.89 9.47
C ILE A 143 33.04 2.58 8.12
N LYS A 144 33.27 3.61 7.31
CA LYS A 144 33.99 3.54 6.04
C LYS A 144 35.43 3.02 6.17
N ASP A 145 36.18 3.45 7.18
CA ASP A 145 37.59 3.04 7.32
C ASP A 145 37.73 1.59 7.85
N VAL A 146 36.74 1.10 8.60
CA VAL A 146 36.72 -0.28 9.09
C VAL A 146 36.32 -1.25 7.97
N LEU A 147 35.32 -0.91 7.15
CA LEU A 147 34.94 -1.73 5.99
C LEU A 147 36.04 -1.76 4.92
N ASP A 148 36.70 -0.63 4.65
CA ASP A 148 37.85 -0.55 3.73
C ASP A 148 39.08 -1.35 4.23
N SER A 149 39.15 -1.64 5.54
CA SER A 149 40.20 -2.49 6.12
C SER A 149 39.95 -3.99 5.91
N PHE A 150 38.67 -4.40 5.81
CA PHE A 150 38.30 -5.79 5.50
C PHE A 150 38.41 -6.11 4.00
N GLU A 151 38.26 -5.13 3.11
CA GLU A 151 38.46 -5.33 1.66
C GLU A 151 39.93 -5.40 1.23
N LYS A 152 40.88 -5.00 2.09
CA LYS A 152 42.32 -5.05 1.80
C LYS A 152 43.02 -6.35 2.19
N GLU A 153 42.32 -7.27 2.85
CA GLU A 153 42.87 -8.58 3.28
C GLU A 153 42.30 -9.78 2.48
N SER A 154 41.65 -9.54 1.34
CA SER A 154 41.18 -10.57 0.38
C SER A 154 41.89 -10.41 -0.97
#